data_AF-A0A8T4CIM1-F1
#
_entry.id   AF-A0A8T4CIM1-F1
#
_cell.length_a   1.000
_cell.length_b   1.000
_cell.length_c   1.000
_cell.angle_alpha   90.00
_cell.angle_beta   90.00
_cell.angle_gamma   90.00
#
_symmetry.space_group_name_H-M   'P 1'
#
loop_
_entity.id
_entity.type
_entity.pdbx_description
1 polymer ?
#
loop_
_entity_poly.entity_id
_entity_poly.type
_entity_poly.pdbx_seq_one_letter_code
_entity_poly.pdbx_strand_id
1 'polypeptide(L)'
;MFKDIPVDVGVIYEGERIRRNDMQVELGGPNIKEKFELAKVKSLDEIDDGKITIIGPDIKDMKEGEAYPVGILVETAGSTIDQQLEGVIERRIHGYMNYVEGLMHLNQRYDIWIRLSKKSFQKGLNSFEYIGKVLYKLFKSELPIIEKVQITFITDPAKVQELYPRALEDYEARDAKARGLKDEEVDKFYGCVLCQSFAPTHVCVITPQRYSNCGAISWFDGRASAQIDPKGPVFAIERGELINAEKGEYAGVNETVKKKTLGDVNKVWLYTAFDHPHTSCGCFEAVAFYIPEVDGFG
;
A
#
# COMPACT_ATOMS: atom_id res chain seq x y z
N MET A 1 13.19 -17.53 -8.94
CA MET A 1 13.20 -16.06 -9.03
C MET A 1 14.17 -15.42 -8.03
N PHE A 2 14.24 -15.89 -6.77
CA PHE A 2 14.97 -15.22 -5.68
C PHE A 2 16.14 -16.04 -5.10
N LYS A 3 16.90 -16.77 -5.92
CA LYS A 3 17.98 -17.67 -5.43
C LYS A 3 19.16 -16.92 -4.78
N ASP A 4 19.27 -15.63 -5.06
CA ASP A 4 20.29 -14.68 -4.59
C ASP A 4 19.84 -13.89 -3.35
N ILE A 5 18.66 -14.20 -2.79
CA ILE A 5 18.14 -13.60 -1.57
C ILE A 5 18.40 -14.56 -0.40
N PRO A 6 18.91 -14.08 0.75
CA PRO A 6 19.32 -14.91 1.88
C PRO A 6 18.16 -15.57 2.65
N VAL A 7 16.92 -15.19 2.33
CA VAL A 7 15.70 -15.69 2.95
C VAL A 7 14.67 -16.03 1.88
N ASP A 8 13.62 -16.74 2.28
CA ASP A 8 12.54 -17.08 1.37
C ASP A 8 11.74 -15.82 0.97
N VAL A 9 11.19 -15.85 -0.24
CA VAL A 9 10.35 -14.77 -0.78
C VAL A 9 9.09 -15.38 -1.38
N GLY A 10 7.92 -14.97 -0.90
CA GLY A 10 6.61 -15.42 -1.37
C GLY A 10 5.43 -14.87 -0.57
N VAL A 11 4.24 -14.98 -1.16
CA VAL A 11 2.97 -14.45 -0.59
C VAL A 11 2.65 -15.02 0.80
N ILE A 12 3.16 -16.22 1.12
CA ILE A 12 2.96 -16.86 2.43
C ILE A 12 3.49 -16.02 3.60
N TYR A 13 4.46 -15.13 3.36
CA TYR A 13 5.04 -14.27 4.39
C TYR A 13 4.26 -12.95 4.58
N GLU A 14 3.28 -12.64 3.73
CA GLU A 14 2.63 -11.32 3.70
C GLU A 14 1.98 -10.93 5.04
N GLY A 15 1.49 -11.92 5.77
CA GLY A 15 0.85 -11.75 7.08
C GLY A 15 1.81 -11.74 8.27
N GLU A 16 3.12 -11.85 8.07
CA GLU A 16 4.08 -11.88 9.18
C GLU A 16 4.06 -10.57 9.99
N ARG A 17 4.19 -10.71 11.31
CA ARG A 17 4.23 -9.59 12.25
C ARG A 17 5.41 -9.74 13.18
N ILE A 18 6.21 -8.69 13.29
CA ILE A 18 7.45 -8.70 14.07
C ILE A 18 7.24 -7.87 15.33
N ARG A 19 7.32 -8.52 16.49
CA ARG A 19 7.22 -7.86 17.79
C ARG A 19 8.52 -7.15 18.12
N ARG A 20 8.46 -6.16 19.01
CA ARG A 20 9.62 -5.34 19.41
C ARG A 20 10.82 -6.18 19.88
N ASN A 21 10.57 -7.27 20.61
CA ASN A 21 11.64 -8.11 21.14
C ASN A 21 12.34 -8.95 20.05
N ASP A 22 11.66 -9.18 18.92
CA ASP A 22 12.13 -10.02 17.82
C ASP A 22 12.70 -9.20 16.66
N MET A 23 12.63 -7.86 16.73
CA MET A 23 13.12 -6.98 15.68
C MET A 23 14.63 -6.77 15.77
N GLN A 24 15.31 -6.85 14.63
CA GLN A 24 16.68 -6.40 14.43
C GLN A 24 16.70 -4.88 14.37
N VAL A 25 15.88 -4.28 13.51
CA VAL A 25 15.77 -2.83 13.33
C VAL A 25 14.33 -2.45 13.04
N GLU A 26 13.97 -1.23 13.42
CA GLU A 26 12.74 -0.55 13.03
C GLU A 26 13.07 0.61 12.09
N LEU A 27 12.33 0.74 11.00
CA LEU A 27 12.48 1.84 10.03
C LEU A 27 11.13 2.57 9.96
N GLY A 28 11.16 3.88 10.20
CA GLY A 28 9.93 4.64 10.34
C GLY A 28 9.17 4.28 11.62
N GLY A 29 7.86 4.06 11.50
CA GLY A 29 7.00 3.77 12.64
C GLY A 29 6.66 4.99 13.51
N PRO A 30 5.90 4.77 14.60
CA PRO A 30 5.27 5.86 15.37
C PRO A 30 6.26 6.83 16.05
N ASN A 31 7.47 6.36 16.36
CA ASN A 31 8.49 7.17 17.04
C ASN A 31 9.35 8.02 16.10
N ILE A 32 9.21 7.80 14.79
CA ILE A 32 9.95 8.51 13.75
C ILE A 32 8.99 9.44 13.02
N LYS A 33 9.22 10.74 13.17
CA LYS A 33 8.36 11.77 12.59
C LYS A 33 8.50 11.84 11.07
N GLU A 34 9.74 11.86 10.58
CA GLU A 34 10.07 12.07 9.17
C GLU A 34 10.40 10.71 8.55
N LYS A 35 9.49 10.23 7.71
CA LYS A 35 9.57 8.95 7.00
C LYS A 35 8.66 8.99 5.78
N PHE A 36 9.02 8.32 4.69
CA PHE A 36 8.16 8.29 3.50
C PHE A 36 8.46 7.12 2.58
N GLU A 37 7.47 6.71 1.79
CA GLU A 37 7.67 5.95 0.55
C GLU A 37 6.98 6.64 -0.62
N LEU A 38 7.66 6.75 -1.75
CA LEU A 38 7.18 7.51 -2.88
C LEU A 38 7.48 6.75 -4.17
N ALA A 39 6.46 6.51 -4.99
CA ALA A 39 6.66 6.10 -6.37
C ALA A 39 6.62 7.31 -7.30
N LYS A 40 7.49 7.36 -8.31
CA LYS A 40 7.47 8.39 -9.35
C LYS A 40 7.56 7.75 -10.73
N VAL A 41 6.79 8.29 -11.66
CA VAL A 41 6.94 7.98 -13.09
C VAL A 41 7.89 9.01 -13.70
N LYS A 42 8.92 8.53 -14.40
CA LYS A 42 9.96 9.32 -15.06
C LYS A 42 10.05 8.98 -16.54
N SER A 43 10.79 9.77 -17.30
CA SER A 43 11.12 9.41 -18.68
C SER A 43 12.16 8.28 -18.73
N LEU A 44 12.21 7.56 -19.85
CA LEU A 44 13.11 6.42 -20.03
C LEU A 44 14.61 6.79 -19.95
N ASP A 45 14.96 8.04 -20.26
CA ASP A 45 16.33 8.57 -20.20
C ASP A 45 16.74 9.04 -18.79
N GLU A 46 15.79 9.23 -17.87
CA GLU A 46 16.07 9.60 -16.48
C GLU A 46 16.38 8.39 -15.57
N ILE A 47 16.10 7.16 -16.02
CA ILE A 47 16.22 5.94 -15.21
C ILE A 47 17.32 4.99 -15.71
N ASP A 48 18.20 4.62 -14.78
CA ASP A 48 19.11 3.48 -14.88
C ASP A 48 18.40 2.21 -14.39
N ASP A 49 18.00 1.33 -15.31
CA ASP A 49 17.24 0.13 -14.96
C ASP A 49 18.01 -0.80 -14.01
N GLY A 50 17.34 -1.26 -12.95
CA GLY A 50 17.89 -2.16 -11.94
C GLY A 50 18.83 -1.51 -10.94
N LYS A 51 19.03 -0.18 -11.00
CA LYS A 51 19.89 0.53 -10.06
C LYS A 51 19.26 0.60 -8.68
N ILE A 52 20.04 0.19 -7.68
CA ILE A 52 19.68 0.29 -6.26
C ILE A 52 20.69 1.23 -5.60
N THR A 53 20.21 2.27 -4.93
CA THR A 53 21.03 3.26 -4.24
C THR A 53 20.68 3.28 -2.76
N ILE A 54 21.70 3.35 -1.90
CA ILE A 54 21.53 3.48 -0.45
C ILE A 54 22.21 4.79 -0.02
N ILE A 55 21.44 5.72 0.55
CA ILE A 55 21.93 7.01 1.05
C ILE A 55 21.81 7.03 2.56
N GLY A 56 22.92 6.78 3.25
CA GLY A 56 22.97 6.65 4.71
C GLY A 56 23.42 5.25 5.15
N PRO A 57 23.24 4.90 6.43
CA PRO A 57 23.61 3.58 6.95
C PRO A 57 22.78 2.46 6.29
N ASP A 58 23.45 1.40 5.88
CA ASP A 58 22.78 0.17 5.46
C ASP A 58 22.37 -0.66 6.69
N ILE A 59 21.53 -1.69 6.52
CA ILE A 59 20.95 -2.48 7.62
C ILE A 59 22.04 -3.11 8.50
N LYS A 60 23.15 -3.60 7.91
CA LYS A 60 24.29 -4.17 8.65
C LYS A 60 25.01 -3.18 9.58
N ASP A 61 24.89 -1.87 9.30
CA ASP A 61 25.55 -0.81 10.05
C ASP A 61 24.63 -0.23 11.15
N MET A 62 23.38 -0.68 11.19
CA MET A 62 22.39 -0.29 12.19
C MET A 62 22.50 -1.14 13.46
N LYS A 63 22.25 -0.50 14.60
CA LYS A 63 22.30 -1.14 15.91
C LYS A 63 21.00 -1.90 16.18
N GLU A 64 21.15 -3.11 16.72
CA GLU A 64 20.03 -3.97 17.07
C GLU A 64 19.05 -3.29 18.04
N GLY A 65 17.75 -3.37 17.72
CA GLY A 65 16.66 -2.88 18.55
C GLY A 65 16.39 -1.37 18.46
N GLU A 66 17.15 -0.63 17.66
CA GLU A 66 16.97 0.81 17.45
C GLU A 66 16.03 1.10 16.27
N ALA A 67 15.55 2.35 16.21
CA ALA A 67 14.68 2.86 15.16
C ALA A 67 15.40 3.94 14.32
N TYR A 68 15.17 3.94 13.00
CA TYR A 68 15.81 4.85 12.05
C TYR A 68 14.81 5.54 11.13
N PRO A 69 15.06 6.80 10.71
CA PRO A 69 14.31 7.42 9.62
C PRO A 69 14.53 6.66 8.32
N VAL A 70 13.51 6.68 7.46
CA VAL A 70 13.57 6.00 6.16
C VAL A 70 12.77 6.75 5.09
N GLY A 71 13.39 6.92 3.93
CA GLY A 71 12.76 7.29 2.68
C GLY A 71 12.93 6.14 1.67
N ILE A 72 11.86 5.72 1.02
CA ILE A 72 11.91 4.73 -0.07
C ILE A 72 11.41 5.42 -1.34
N LEU A 73 12.29 5.60 -2.32
CA LEU A 73 11.93 6.18 -3.61
C LEU A 73 11.99 5.10 -4.68
N VAL A 74 10.86 4.83 -5.32
CA VAL A 74 10.74 3.90 -6.45
C VAL A 74 10.44 4.70 -7.72
N GLU A 75 11.41 4.79 -8.60
CA GLU A 75 11.26 5.48 -9.88
C GLU A 75 11.02 4.44 -10.97
N THR A 76 10.02 4.67 -11.81
CA THR A 76 9.61 3.76 -12.87
C THR A 76 9.46 4.48 -14.20
N ALA A 77 9.74 3.80 -15.30
CA ALA A 77 9.57 4.32 -16.65
C ALA A 77 9.09 3.20 -17.59
N GLY A 78 8.36 3.60 -18.63
CA GLY A 78 7.80 2.72 -19.65
C GLY A 78 7.11 3.52 -20.74
N SER A 79 6.97 2.95 -21.93
CA SER A 79 6.33 3.62 -23.06
C SER A 79 4.83 3.86 -22.87
N THR A 80 4.18 3.08 -21.99
CA THR A 80 2.73 3.11 -21.74
C THR A 80 2.39 3.43 -20.27
N ILE A 81 3.38 3.77 -19.45
CA ILE A 81 3.17 4.10 -18.04
C ILE A 81 2.72 5.56 -17.91
N ASP A 82 1.73 5.83 -17.07
CA ASP A 82 1.17 7.16 -16.82
C ASP A 82 1.41 7.58 -15.36
N GLN A 83 1.58 8.88 -15.10
CA GLN A 83 1.74 9.43 -13.74
C GLN A 83 0.55 9.11 -12.81
N GLN A 84 -0.64 8.85 -13.35
CA GLN A 84 -1.80 8.38 -12.57
C GLN A 84 -1.58 7.02 -11.91
N LEU A 85 -0.55 6.27 -12.31
CA LEU A 85 -0.21 4.99 -11.71
C LEU A 85 0.74 5.08 -10.55
N GLU A 86 1.27 6.26 -10.24
CA GLU A 86 2.22 6.41 -9.13
C GLU A 86 1.63 5.86 -7.82
N GLY A 87 0.38 6.17 -7.48
CA GLY A 87 -0.27 5.61 -6.29
C GLY A 87 -0.46 4.09 -6.34
N VAL A 88 -0.77 3.54 -7.52
CA VAL A 88 -0.90 2.09 -7.74
C VAL A 88 0.45 1.38 -7.55
N ILE A 89 1.53 1.94 -8.07
CA ILE A 89 2.91 1.43 -7.96
C ILE A 89 3.39 1.53 -6.51
N GLU A 90 3.15 2.67 -5.87
CA GLU A 90 3.51 2.92 -4.48
C GLU A 90 2.86 1.91 -3.54
N ARG A 91 1.57 1.58 -3.74
CA ARG A 91 0.91 0.56 -2.93
C ARG A 91 1.52 -0.83 -3.08
N ARG A 92 2.20 -1.14 -4.18
CA ARG A 92 2.88 -2.44 -4.33
C ARG A 92 4.12 -2.58 -3.45
N ILE A 93 4.71 -1.47 -2.99
CA ILE A 93 5.85 -1.50 -2.05
C ILE A 93 5.47 -2.30 -0.79
N HIS A 94 4.29 -2.02 -0.21
CA HIS A 94 3.75 -2.78 0.92
C HIS A 94 3.71 -4.29 0.66
N GLY A 95 3.06 -4.72 -0.41
CA GLY A 95 2.90 -6.16 -0.71
C GLY A 95 4.26 -6.83 -0.95
N TYR A 96 5.10 -6.23 -1.78
CA TYR A 96 6.38 -6.81 -2.19
C TYR A 96 7.40 -6.87 -1.06
N MET A 97 7.42 -5.90 -0.15
CA MET A 97 8.26 -5.98 1.05
C MET A 97 7.77 -7.07 2.01
N ASN A 98 6.45 -7.20 2.22
CA ASN A 98 5.90 -8.25 3.08
C ASN A 98 6.02 -9.67 2.48
N TYR A 99 6.37 -9.82 1.20
CA TYR A 99 6.69 -11.14 0.64
C TYR A 99 8.05 -11.67 1.09
N VAL A 100 8.91 -10.86 1.71
CA VAL A 100 10.23 -11.28 2.18
C VAL A 100 10.12 -11.84 3.60
N GLU A 101 10.56 -13.08 3.83
CA GLU A 101 10.53 -13.72 5.17
C GLU A 101 11.21 -12.82 6.21
N GLY A 102 10.47 -12.51 7.28
CA GLY A 102 10.91 -11.71 8.40
C GLY A 102 11.14 -10.24 8.09
N LEU A 103 10.49 -9.71 7.04
CA LEU A 103 10.33 -8.28 6.78
C LEU A 103 8.85 -7.92 6.89
N MET A 104 8.53 -7.01 7.79
CA MET A 104 7.18 -6.49 8.00
C MET A 104 7.14 -5.06 7.48
N HIS A 105 6.18 -4.72 6.63
CA HIS A 105 5.86 -3.35 6.21
C HIS A 105 4.39 -3.07 6.49
N LEU A 106 4.08 -1.93 7.11
CA LEU A 106 2.72 -1.50 7.41
C LEU A 106 2.49 -0.07 6.90
N ASN A 107 1.21 0.27 6.75
CA ASN A 107 0.71 1.58 6.34
C ASN A 107 1.14 1.96 4.90
N GLN A 108 1.37 3.25 4.67
CA GLN A 108 1.62 3.84 3.35
C GLN A 108 2.21 5.26 3.48
N ARG A 109 2.76 5.80 2.38
CA ARG A 109 3.24 7.18 2.24
C ARG A 109 4.13 7.61 3.42
N TYR A 110 3.73 8.64 4.17
CA TYR A 110 4.47 9.22 5.29
C TYR A 110 4.24 8.52 6.63
N ASP A 111 3.41 7.48 6.66
CA ASP A 111 3.10 6.74 7.89
C ASP A 111 3.59 5.30 7.90
N ILE A 112 4.48 4.96 6.96
CA ILE A 112 5.10 3.64 6.86
C ILE A 112 5.77 3.19 8.15
N TRP A 113 5.66 1.89 8.43
CA TRP A 113 6.30 1.25 9.56
C TRP A 113 6.87 -0.09 9.16
N ILE A 114 8.20 -0.19 9.17
CA ILE A 114 8.91 -1.37 8.71
C ILE A 114 9.71 -1.97 9.87
N ARG A 115 9.71 -3.29 9.97
CA ARG A 115 10.59 -4.04 10.87
C ARG A 115 11.27 -5.18 10.13
N LEU A 116 12.53 -5.41 10.46
CA LEU A 116 13.28 -6.61 10.07
C LEU A 116 13.45 -7.50 11.30
N SER A 117 13.27 -8.82 11.17
CA SER A 117 13.48 -9.75 12.28
C SER A 117 14.95 -10.07 12.52
N LYS A 118 15.32 -10.36 13.77
CA LYS A 118 16.66 -10.87 14.14
C LYS A 118 17.00 -12.15 13.39
N LYS A 119 16.02 -13.05 13.25
CA LYS A 119 16.16 -14.33 12.54
C LYS A 119 16.56 -14.13 11.07
N SER A 120 15.86 -13.26 10.35
CA SER A 120 16.17 -13.01 8.93
C SER A 120 17.48 -12.25 8.75
N PHE A 121 17.80 -11.32 9.66
CA PHE A 121 19.10 -10.67 9.67
C PHE A 121 20.25 -11.69 9.85
N GLN A 122 20.12 -12.62 10.80
CA GLN A 122 21.10 -13.70 11.04
C GLN A 122 21.24 -14.67 9.85
N LYS A 123 20.18 -14.88 9.07
CA LYS A 123 20.23 -15.63 7.80
C LYS A 123 20.98 -14.89 6.68
N GLY A 124 21.24 -13.59 6.86
CA GLY A 124 21.99 -12.75 5.92
C GLY A 124 21.18 -11.62 5.28
N LEU A 125 19.90 -11.43 5.62
CA LEU A 125 19.10 -10.29 5.14
C LEU A 125 19.53 -9.01 5.88
N ASN A 126 20.74 -8.54 5.59
CA ASN A 126 21.43 -7.47 6.32
C ASN A 126 21.80 -6.28 5.41
N SER A 127 21.15 -6.16 4.25
CA SER A 127 21.34 -5.03 3.35
C SER A 127 20.05 -4.69 2.60
N PHE A 128 19.81 -3.39 2.40
CA PHE A 128 18.74 -2.90 1.53
C PHE A 128 18.90 -3.36 0.08
N GLU A 129 20.10 -3.73 -0.35
CA GLU A 129 20.36 -4.29 -1.68
C GLU A 129 19.50 -5.54 -1.97
N TYR A 130 19.30 -6.41 -0.97
CA TYR A 130 18.46 -7.60 -1.12
C TYR A 130 16.98 -7.22 -1.28
N ILE A 131 16.51 -6.26 -0.49
CA ILE A 131 15.14 -5.75 -0.54
C ILE A 131 14.89 -5.08 -1.89
N GLY A 132 15.82 -4.22 -2.34
CA GLY A 132 15.78 -3.58 -3.65
C GLY A 132 15.73 -4.58 -4.79
N LYS A 133 16.50 -5.67 -4.73
CA LYS A 133 16.45 -6.77 -5.72
C LYS A 133 15.10 -7.47 -5.76
N VAL A 134 14.48 -7.70 -4.60
CA VAL A 134 13.15 -8.29 -4.53
C VAL A 134 12.12 -7.34 -5.15
N LEU A 135 12.11 -6.08 -4.74
CA LEU A 135 11.23 -5.04 -5.29
C LEU A 135 11.40 -4.94 -6.81
N TYR A 136 12.63 -4.80 -7.31
CA TYR A 136 12.95 -4.75 -8.73
C TYR A 136 12.32 -5.92 -9.50
N LYS A 137 12.58 -7.15 -9.05
CA LYS A 137 12.08 -8.36 -9.72
C LYS A 137 10.55 -8.44 -9.70
N LEU A 138 9.91 -8.08 -8.58
CA LEU A 138 8.46 -8.11 -8.44
C LEU A 138 7.77 -7.01 -9.24
N PHE A 139 8.28 -5.78 -9.25
CA PHE A 139 7.75 -4.72 -10.12
C PHE A 139 7.80 -5.14 -11.59
N LYS A 140 8.93 -5.71 -12.04
CA LYS A 140 9.08 -6.18 -13.42
C LYS A 140 8.17 -7.37 -13.78
N SER A 141 7.88 -8.26 -12.83
CA SER A 141 7.04 -9.43 -13.11
C SER A 141 5.54 -9.15 -13.03
N GLU A 142 5.13 -8.37 -12.04
CA GLU A 142 3.72 -8.13 -11.73
C GLU A 142 3.14 -6.95 -12.51
N LEU A 143 3.97 -6.00 -12.94
CA LEU A 143 3.56 -4.85 -13.74
C LEU A 143 4.42 -4.78 -15.03
N PRO A 144 4.14 -5.62 -16.05
CA PRO A 144 4.93 -5.70 -17.28
C PRO A 144 5.03 -4.38 -18.07
N ILE A 145 4.16 -3.42 -17.79
CA ILE A 145 4.21 -2.05 -18.34
C ILE A 145 5.42 -1.24 -17.84
N ILE A 146 6.07 -1.67 -16.74
CA ILE A 146 7.29 -1.05 -16.22
C ILE A 146 8.47 -1.59 -17.01
N GLU A 147 9.05 -0.74 -17.86
CA GLU A 147 10.24 -1.07 -18.66
C GLU A 147 11.52 -0.88 -17.87
N LYS A 148 11.60 0.19 -17.07
CA LYS A 148 12.74 0.46 -16.19
C LYS A 148 12.29 0.77 -14.78
N VAL A 149 13.08 0.35 -13.81
CA VAL A 149 12.88 0.71 -12.40
C VAL A 149 14.22 0.96 -11.69
N GLN A 150 14.27 2.04 -10.92
CA GLN A 150 15.36 2.39 -10.02
C GLN A 150 14.80 2.55 -8.61
N ILE A 151 15.56 2.13 -7.60
CA ILE A 151 15.14 2.17 -6.21
C ILE A 151 16.20 2.87 -5.37
N THR A 152 15.79 3.83 -4.56
CA THR A 152 16.66 4.51 -3.60
C THR A 152 16.13 4.35 -2.19
N PHE A 153 16.94 3.77 -1.32
CA PHE A 153 16.72 3.74 0.13
C PHE A 153 17.50 4.87 0.78
N ILE A 154 16.84 5.67 1.61
CA ILE A 154 17.40 6.86 2.24
C ILE A 154 17.24 6.68 3.74
N THR A 155 18.35 6.49 4.44
CA THR A 155 18.41 6.27 5.89
C THR A 155 19.28 7.30 6.60
N ASP A 156 19.94 8.18 5.83
CA ASP A 156 20.58 9.37 6.34
C ASP A 156 19.52 10.34 6.89
N PRO A 157 19.55 10.67 8.20
CA PRO A 157 18.52 11.50 8.80
C PRO A 157 18.37 12.88 8.17
N ALA A 158 19.48 13.53 7.79
CA ALA A 158 19.44 14.85 7.18
C ALA A 158 18.81 14.80 5.78
N LYS A 159 19.09 13.73 5.02
CA LYS A 159 18.51 13.55 3.69
C LYS A 159 17.03 13.19 3.73
N VAL A 160 16.61 12.37 4.69
CA VAL A 160 15.17 12.11 4.91
C VAL A 160 14.46 13.41 5.27
N GLN A 161 15.01 14.19 6.20
CA GLN A 161 14.47 15.49 6.59
C GLN A 161 14.33 16.47 5.41
N GLU A 162 15.34 16.53 4.54
CA GLU A 162 15.32 17.39 3.34
C GLU A 162 14.21 17.00 2.35
N LEU A 163 14.01 15.69 2.13
CA LEU A 163 13.11 15.18 1.10
C LEU A 163 11.68 14.99 1.58
N TYR A 164 11.47 14.82 2.89
CA TYR A 164 10.15 14.56 3.47
C TYR A 164 9.10 15.63 3.09
N PRO A 165 9.36 16.95 3.16
CA PRO A 165 8.39 17.95 2.71
C PRO A 165 7.98 17.81 1.24
N ARG A 166 8.92 17.43 0.36
CA ARG A 166 8.64 17.22 -1.08
C ARG A 166 7.74 16.00 -1.30
N ALA A 167 7.95 14.94 -0.54
CA ALA A 167 7.06 13.78 -0.57
C ALA A 167 5.64 14.18 -0.15
N LEU A 168 5.48 14.99 0.91
CA LEU A 168 4.18 15.52 1.32
C LEU A 168 3.51 16.37 0.24
N GLU A 169 4.25 17.22 -0.47
CA GLU A 169 3.74 18.01 -1.60
C GLU A 169 3.21 17.11 -2.73
N ASP A 170 3.94 16.04 -3.06
CA ASP A 170 3.51 15.07 -4.08
C ASP A 170 2.22 14.33 -3.66
N TYR A 171 2.08 13.94 -2.39
CA TYR A 171 0.85 13.32 -1.89
C TYR A 171 -0.34 14.28 -1.92
N GLU A 172 -0.13 15.52 -1.47
CA GLU A 172 -1.17 16.55 -1.48
C GLU A 172 -1.63 16.86 -2.91
N ALA A 173 -0.72 16.86 -3.89
CA ALA A 173 -1.05 17.02 -5.31
C ALA A 173 -1.88 15.85 -5.86
N ARG A 174 -1.61 14.61 -5.41
CA ARG A 174 -2.43 13.44 -5.76
C ARG A 174 -3.82 13.54 -5.15
N ASP A 175 -3.91 13.86 -3.86
CA ASP A 175 -5.18 13.96 -3.14
C ASP A 175 -6.00 15.19 -3.56
N ALA A 176 -5.36 16.27 -4.05
CA ALA A 176 -6.05 17.42 -4.65
C ALA A 176 -6.93 17.03 -5.84
N LYS A 177 -6.53 16.03 -6.63
CA LYS A 177 -7.34 15.51 -7.74
C LYS A 177 -8.56 14.74 -7.24
N ALA A 178 -8.46 14.09 -6.08
CA ALA A 178 -9.56 13.39 -5.43
C ALA A 178 -10.59 14.34 -4.81
N ARG A 179 -10.14 15.52 -4.35
CA ARG A 179 -11.01 16.52 -3.72
C ARG A 179 -12.02 17.10 -4.71
N GLY A 180 -13.30 16.97 -4.37
CA GLY A 180 -14.41 17.65 -5.05
C GLY A 180 -15.27 16.74 -5.93
N LEU A 181 -14.82 15.53 -6.24
CA LEU A 181 -15.64 14.53 -6.93
C LEU A 181 -16.57 13.84 -5.92
N LYS A 182 -17.86 13.84 -6.18
CA LYS A 182 -18.87 13.21 -5.32
C LYS A 182 -19.27 11.83 -5.81
N ASP A 183 -19.74 11.01 -4.90
CA ASP A 183 -20.19 9.65 -5.20
C ASP A 183 -21.40 9.65 -6.16
N GLU A 184 -22.22 10.70 -6.16
CA GLU A 184 -23.36 10.83 -7.08
C GLU A 184 -22.92 11.13 -8.53
N GLU A 185 -21.76 11.75 -8.72
CA GLU A 185 -21.24 12.24 -10.00
C GLU A 185 -20.55 11.15 -10.84
N VAL A 186 -20.36 9.96 -10.26
CA VAL A 186 -19.74 8.81 -10.93
C VAL A 186 -20.73 7.67 -11.10
N ASP A 187 -20.64 6.96 -12.22
CA ASP A 187 -21.43 5.75 -12.52
C ASP A 187 -20.77 4.46 -12.00
N LYS A 188 -19.48 4.55 -11.63
CA LYS A 188 -18.67 3.42 -11.19
C LYS A 188 -17.96 3.71 -9.88
N PHE A 189 -17.89 2.68 -9.05
CA PHE A 189 -16.97 2.56 -7.93
C PHE A 189 -15.88 1.54 -8.27
N TYR A 190 -14.95 1.34 -7.35
CA TYR A 190 -13.89 0.36 -7.51
C TYR A 190 -13.82 -0.59 -6.33
N GLY A 191 -13.51 -1.83 -6.62
CA GLY A 191 -13.32 -2.88 -5.64
C GLY A 191 -11.85 -3.24 -5.52
N CYS A 192 -11.40 -3.65 -4.34
CA CYS A 192 -10.06 -4.21 -4.15
C CYS A 192 -10.10 -5.48 -3.30
N VAL A 193 -9.47 -6.55 -3.79
CA VAL A 193 -9.31 -7.84 -3.11
C VAL A 193 -7.84 -8.20 -2.87
N LEU A 194 -6.92 -7.23 -2.92
CA LEU A 194 -5.49 -7.47 -2.72
C LEU A 194 -5.21 -8.17 -1.39
N CYS A 195 -5.92 -7.77 -0.33
CA CYS A 195 -5.74 -8.33 1.01
C CYS A 195 -6.43 -9.68 1.25
N GLN A 196 -7.02 -10.32 0.23
CA GLN A 196 -7.61 -11.65 0.37
C GLN A 196 -6.57 -12.76 0.60
N SER A 197 -5.28 -12.48 0.39
CA SER A 197 -4.19 -13.38 0.77
C SER A 197 -4.18 -13.72 2.26
N PHE A 198 -4.65 -12.80 3.12
CA PHE A 198 -4.73 -13.01 4.58
C PHE A 198 -6.13 -12.74 5.18
N ALA A 199 -7.04 -12.11 4.44
CA ALA A 199 -8.44 -11.94 4.82
C ALA A 199 -9.36 -12.41 3.67
N PRO A 200 -9.57 -13.73 3.49
CA PRO A 200 -10.11 -14.31 2.26
C PRO A 200 -11.50 -13.81 1.84
N THR A 201 -12.31 -13.35 2.79
CA THR A 201 -13.68 -12.87 2.53
C THR A 201 -13.82 -11.35 2.68
N HIS A 202 -12.69 -10.63 2.69
CA HIS A 202 -12.67 -9.16 2.66
C HIS A 202 -12.70 -8.62 1.22
N VAL A 203 -13.38 -7.50 1.03
CA VAL A 203 -13.32 -6.69 -0.19
C VAL A 203 -13.44 -5.22 0.21
N CYS A 204 -12.58 -4.36 -0.33
CA CYS A 204 -12.72 -2.91 -0.26
C CYS A 204 -13.68 -2.41 -1.35
N VAL A 205 -14.59 -1.51 -1.00
CA VAL A 205 -15.41 -0.69 -1.90
C VAL A 205 -14.91 0.75 -1.80
N ILE A 206 -14.42 1.27 -2.91
CA ILE A 206 -13.72 2.53 -3.03
C ILE A 206 -14.57 3.47 -3.88
N THR A 207 -14.92 4.60 -3.29
CA THR A 207 -15.71 5.67 -3.93
C THR A 207 -14.90 6.97 -3.95
N PRO A 208 -15.30 7.99 -4.74
CA PRO A 208 -14.65 9.30 -4.68
C PRO A 208 -14.51 9.85 -3.25
N GLN A 209 -15.50 9.61 -2.38
CA GLN A 209 -15.54 10.12 -1.01
C GLN A 209 -15.13 9.07 0.04
N ARG A 210 -14.75 7.86 -0.36
CA ARG A 210 -14.31 6.78 0.54
C ARG A 210 -13.13 6.02 -0.04
N TYR A 211 -11.94 6.31 0.47
CA TYR A 211 -10.71 5.57 0.14
C TYR A 211 -10.80 4.11 0.60
N SER A 212 -9.90 3.27 0.06
CA SER A 212 -9.64 1.94 0.61
C SER A 212 -9.27 2.00 2.09
N ASN A 213 -9.59 0.96 2.87
CA ASN A 213 -9.29 0.91 4.31
C ASN A 213 -7.82 1.15 4.67
N CYS A 214 -6.88 0.84 3.76
CA CYS A 214 -5.45 1.07 3.99
C CYS A 214 -4.97 2.50 3.70
N GLY A 215 -5.87 3.41 3.32
CA GLY A 215 -5.54 4.80 2.98
C GLY A 215 -4.81 5.00 1.65
N ALA A 216 -4.36 3.92 1.00
CA ALA A 216 -3.41 3.99 -0.12
C ALA A 216 -4.02 3.99 -1.52
N ILE A 217 -5.29 3.58 -1.67
CA ILE A 217 -5.96 3.49 -2.98
C ILE A 217 -7.16 4.43 -2.98
N SER A 218 -7.05 5.51 -3.74
CA SER A 218 -8.15 6.41 -4.06
C SER A 218 -9.05 5.84 -5.16
N TRP A 219 -10.16 6.52 -5.43
CA TRP A 219 -11.01 6.19 -6.59
C TRP A 219 -10.24 6.30 -7.92
N PHE A 220 -9.34 7.29 -8.05
CA PHE A 220 -8.52 7.47 -9.25
C PHE A 220 -7.49 6.36 -9.42
N ASP A 221 -6.87 5.91 -8.33
CA ASP A 221 -5.97 4.75 -8.34
C ASP A 221 -6.75 3.48 -8.70
N GLY A 222 -7.97 3.34 -8.17
CA GLY A 222 -8.91 2.26 -8.53
C GLY A 222 -9.18 2.21 -10.02
N ARG A 223 -9.51 3.36 -10.62
CA ARG A 223 -9.72 3.52 -12.06
C ARG A 223 -8.49 3.17 -12.88
N ALA A 224 -7.35 3.75 -12.53
CA ALA A 224 -6.11 3.53 -13.26
C ALA A 224 -5.67 2.06 -13.19
N SER A 225 -5.74 1.45 -12.00
CA SER A 225 -5.39 0.04 -11.81
C SER A 225 -6.32 -0.89 -12.59
N ALA A 226 -7.63 -0.67 -12.57
CA ALA A 226 -8.59 -1.53 -13.28
C ALA A 226 -8.50 -1.41 -14.81
N GLN A 227 -8.04 -0.27 -15.33
CA GLN A 227 -7.79 -0.07 -16.76
C GLN A 227 -6.56 -0.83 -17.25
N ILE A 228 -5.51 -0.87 -16.44
CA ILE A 228 -4.22 -1.46 -16.82
C ILE A 228 -4.19 -2.96 -16.60
N ASP A 229 -4.78 -3.43 -15.51
CA ASP A 229 -4.91 -4.85 -15.22
C ASP A 229 -6.38 -5.21 -14.96
N PRO A 230 -7.19 -5.39 -16.02
CA PRO A 230 -8.61 -5.72 -15.89
C PRO A 230 -8.90 -7.06 -15.18
N LYS A 231 -7.89 -7.93 -15.07
CA LYS A 231 -7.98 -9.22 -14.37
C LYS A 231 -7.34 -9.17 -12.98
N GLY A 232 -6.82 -8.02 -12.60
CA GLY A 232 -6.12 -7.80 -11.35
C GLY A 232 -7.02 -7.79 -10.11
N PRO A 233 -6.41 -7.57 -8.94
CA PRO A 233 -7.13 -7.52 -7.67
C PRO A 233 -7.97 -6.25 -7.50
N VAL A 234 -7.76 -5.23 -8.33
CA VAL A 234 -8.54 -3.99 -8.34
C VAL A 234 -9.43 -3.99 -9.59
N PHE A 235 -10.73 -3.77 -9.41
CA PHE A 235 -11.72 -3.94 -10.48
C PHE A 235 -12.83 -2.91 -10.39
N ALA A 236 -13.49 -2.64 -11.51
CA ALA A 236 -14.65 -1.75 -11.55
C ALA A 236 -15.88 -2.41 -10.90
N ILE A 237 -16.66 -1.60 -10.20
CA ILE A 237 -17.98 -1.94 -9.67
C ILE A 237 -18.97 -1.01 -10.37
N GLU A 238 -19.89 -1.58 -11.15
CA GLU A 238 -21.04 -0.81 -11.63
C GLU A 238 -21.88 -0.42 -10.41
N ARG A 239 -22.16 0.87 -10.24
CA ARG A 239 -22.85 1.37 -9.04
C ARG A 239 -24.24 0.73 -8.91
N GLY A 240 -24.96 0.61 -10.03
CA GLY A 240 -26.33 0.08 -10.04
C GLY A 240 -27.33 1.04 -9.40
N GLU A 241 -28.51 0.52 -9.05
CA GLU A 241 -29.58 1.29 -8.42
C GLU A 241 -29.18 1.72 -6.99
N LEU A 242 -29.47 2.98 -6.66
CA LEU A 242 -29.38 3.49 -5.30
C LEU A 242 -30.60 3.01 -4.49
N ILE A 243 -30.37 2.12 -3.54
CA ILE A 243 -31.42 1.53 -2.69
C ILE A 243 -31.70 2.43 -1.48
N ASN A 244 -30.65 2.98 -0.87
CA ASN A 244 -30.76 3.84 0.30
C ASN A 244 -29.67 4.93 0.28
N ALA A 245 -30.08 6.18 0.07
CA ALA A 245 -29.19 7.33 0.01
C ALA A 245 -28.49 7.62 1.35
N GLU A 246 -29.22 7.52 2.47
CA GLU A 246 -28.68 7.82 3.81
C GLU A 246 -27.60 6.82 4.22
N LYS A 247 -27.81 5.53 3.91
CA LYS A 247 -26.84 4.47 4.26
C LYS A 247 -25.77 4.27 3.19
N GLY A 248 -25.95 4.83 2.00
CA GLY A 248 -25.10 4.56 0.84
C GLY A 248 -25.21 3.11 0.38
N GLU A 249 -26.43 2.59 0.28
CA GLU A 249 -26.69 1.23 -0.22
C GLU A 249 -26.95 1.25 -1.72
N TYR A 250 -26.17 0.45 -2.45
CA TYR A 250 -26.25 0.34 -3.90
C TYR A 250 -26.36 -1.12 -4.32
N ALA A 251 -27.27 -1.41 -5.25
CA ALA A 251 -27.54 -2.78 -5.70
C ALA A 251 -26.29 -3.44 -6.32
N GLY A 252 -25.56 -2.70 -7.16
CA GLY A 252 -24.35 -3.23 -7.83
C GLY A 252 -23.18 -3.46 -6.88
N VAL A 253 -23.09 -2.65 -5.81
CA VAL A 253 -22.13 -2.87 -4.71
C VAL A 253 -22.48 -4.17 -3.97
N ASN A 254 -23.74 -4.36 -3.57
CA ASN A 254 -24.18 -5.56 -2.86
C ASN A 254 -23.92 -6.84 -3.68
N GLU A 255 -24.26 -6.84 -4.97
CA GLU A 255 -24.00 -7.97 -5.87
C GLU A 255 -22.50 -8.28 -5.95
N THR A 256 -21.69 -7.25 -6.14
CA THR A 256 -20.25 -7.40 -6.31
C THR A 256 -19.59 -7.89 -5.02
N VAL A 257 -19.95 -7.32 -3.88
CA VAL A 257 -19.45 -7.75 -2.57
C VAL A 257 -19.80 -9.20 -2.33
N LYS A 258 -21.08 -9.60 -2.50
CA LYS A 258 -21.51 -10.99 -2.35
C LYS A 258 -20.69 -11.96 -3.19
N LYS A 259 -20.44 -11.60 -4.45
CA LYS A 259 -19.62 -12.42 -5.36
C LYS A 259 -18.16 -12.51 -4.90
N LYS A 260 -17.56 -11.40 -4.50
CA LYS A 260 -16.14 -11.29 -4.17
C LYS A 260 -15.80 -11.84 -2.78
N THR A 261 -16.77 -11.94 -1.88
CA THR A 261 -16.61 -12.54 -0.55
C THR A 261 -17.15 -13.97 -0.49
N LEU A 262 -17.38 -14.64 -1.62
CA LEU A 262 -17.91 -16.01 -1.68
C LEU A 262 -19.27 -16.20 -0.95
N GLY A 263 -20.06 -15.13 -0.83
CA GLY A 263 -21.36 -15.14 -0.17
C GLY A 263 -21.36 -14.77 1.32
N ASP A 264 -20.18 -14.61 1.96
CA ASP A 264 -20.10 -14.25 3.39
C ASP A 264 -20.71 -12.88 3.70
N VAL A 265 -20.45 -11.89 2.84
CA VAL A 265 -20.98 -10.53 2.97
C VAL A 265 -21.99 -10.31 1.85
N ASN A 266 -23.26 -10.12 2.20
CA ASN A 266 -24.33 -9.99 1.20
C ASN A 266 -24.69 -8.52 0.89
N LYS A 267 -24.25 -7.60 1.74
CA LYS A 267 -24.63 -6.19 1.72
C LYS A 267 -23.57 -5.35 2.41
N VAL A 268 -23.34 -4.13 1.92
CA VAL A 268 -22.49 -3.12 2.58
C VAL A 268 -23.20 -1.76 2.50
N TRP A 269 -23.21 -1.05 3.64
CA TRP A 269 -23.65 0.33 3.73
C TRP A 269 -22.44 1.26 3.86
N LEU A 270 -22.28 2.15 2.90
CA LEU A 270 -21.08 2.98 2.76
C LEU A 270 -21.01 4.15 3.74
N TYR A 271 -22.12 4.60 4.33
CA TYR A 271 -22.15 5.84 5.14
C TYR A 271 -22.62 5.62 6.58
N THR A 272 -22.49 4.39 7.10
CA THR A 272 -22.85 4.03 8.48
C THR A 272 -21.87 3.01 9.04
N ALA A 273 -21.66 3.04 10.36
CA ALA A 273 -20.92 2.01 11.08
C ALA A 273 -21.84 0.95 11.71
N PHE A 274 -23.15 1.10 11.60
CA PHE A 274 -24.14 0.20 12.20
C PHE A 274 -24.71 -0.80 11.18
N ASP A 275 -25.00 -2.01 11.67
CA ASP A 275 -25.66 -3.14 10.99
C ASP A 275 -24.84 -3.79 9.85
N HIS A 276 -24.58 -3.05 8.77
CA HIS A 276 -23.84 -3.54 7.60
C HIS A 276 -22.61 -2.70 7.28
N PRO A 277 -21.69 -2.49 8.26
CA PRO A 277 -20.47 -1.75 7.98
C PRO A 277 -19.60 -2.52 6.99
N HIS A 278 -18.74 -1.76 6.34
CA HIS A 278 -17.70 -2.31 5.50
C HIS A 278 -16.75 -3.22 6.33
N THR A 279 -16.41 -4.40 5.83
CA THR A 279 -15.46 -5.31 6.52
C THR A 279 -14.04 -4.75 6.53
N SER A 280 -13.16 -5.34 7.34
CA SER A 280 -11.74 -4.99 7.38
C SER A 280 -10.86 -6.19 7.14
N CYS A 281 -9.69 -5.95 6.56
CA CYS A 281 -8.60 -6.92 6.50
C CYS A 281 -7.68 -6.75 7.73
N GLY A 282 -6.45 -6.28 7.53
CA GLY A 282 -5.43 -6.19 8.59
C GLY A 282 -4.40 -5.08 8.36
N CYS A 283 -4.71 -4.14 7.47
CA CYS A 283 -3.86 -3.00 7.12
C CYS A 283 -4.61 -1.67 7.21
N PHE A 284 -5.70 -1.61 7.98
CA PHE A 284 -6.40 -0.37 8.28
C PHE A 284 -5.55 0.54 9.18
N GLU A 285 -5.60 1.85 8.93
CA GLU A 285 -4.80 2.83 9.68
C GLU A 285 -5.46 3.27 11.00
N ALA A 286 -6.80 3.23 11.03
CA ALA A 286 -7.59 3.61 12.19
C ALA A 286 -8.76 2.64 12.40
N VAL A 287 -9.25 2.60 13.64
CA VAL A 287 -10.45 1.86 14.04
C VAL A 287 -11.41 2.86 14.67
N ALA A 288 -12.66 2.86 14.21
CA ALA A 288 -13.74 3.58 14.87
C ALA A 288 -14.54 2.58 15.73
N PHE A 289 -14.90 2.97 16.95
CA PHE A 289 -15.75 2.16 17.82
C PHE A 289 -16.83 3.03 18.47
N TYR A 290 -18.05 2.50 18.52
CA TYR A 290 -19.17 3.21 19.12
C TYR A 290 -19.12 3.13 20.65
N ILE A 291 -19.35 4.26 21.31
CA ILE A 291 -19.36 4.43 22.76
C ILE A 291 -20.78 4.81 23.19
N PRO A 292 -21.61 3.84 23.64
CA PRO A 292 -23.01 4.09 23.97
C PRO A 292 -23.24 5.16 25.03
N GLU A 293 -22.34 5.28 26.00
CA GLU A 293 -22.46 6.21 27.13
C GLU A 293 -22.41 7.69 26.70
N VAL A 294 -21.83 7.96 25.53
CA VAL A 294 -21.71 9.33 24.98
C VAL A 294 -22.38 9.48 23.62
N ASP A 295 -23.11 8.46 23.16
CA ASP A 295 -23.78 8.43 21.85
C ASP A 295 -22.85 8.90 20.72
N GLY A 296 -21.64 8.34 20.66
CA GLY A 296 -20.57 8.83 19.78
C GLY A 296 -19.56 7.76 19.38
N PHE A 297 -18.64 8.13 18.48
CA PHE A 297 -17.52 7.29 18.05
C PHE A 297 -16.20 7.76 18.69
N GLY A 298 -15.42 6.79 19.16
CA GLY A 298 -14.00 6.94 19.48
C GLY A 298 -13.10 6.43 18.37
#